data_AF-A0A959Y037-F1
#
_entry.id   AF-A0A959Y037-F1
#
_cell.length_a   1.000
_cell.length_b   1.000
_cell.length_c   1.000
_cell.angle_alpha   90.00
_cell.angle_beta   90.00
_cell.angle_gamma   90.00
#
_symmetry.space_group_name_H-M   'P 1'
#
loop_
_entity.id
_entity.type
_entity.pdbx_description
1 polymer ?
#
loop_
_entity_poly.entity_id
_entity_poly.type
_entity_poly.pdbx_seq_one_letter_code
_entity_poly.pdbx_strand_id
1 'polypeptide(L)'
;MDTNRNMEERLWEYIDGLSSAEEKILIENLLQTQQEWEKKYNELLEVNSLLTSAELDAPSMRFTKNVMEEIAKQHIAPATKSYINKNIIWGIGIFFISLIVSALIYGFSQMDWSSGGSNTIADNLQKVDFSKIFNNTWVNAFFVVNIILGLFLLDAYLSNKKKKFRKEA
;
A
#
# COMPACT_ATOMS: atom_id res chain seq x y z
N MET A 1 -21.91 -7.07 26.10
CA MET A 1 -23.38 -6.87 26.09
C MET A 1 -23.66 -5.92 27.23
N ASP A 2 -23.72 -4.61 26.94
CA ASP A 2 -23.97 -3.58 27.94
C ASP A 2 -25.46 -3.60 28.32
N THR A 3 -25.80 -4.43 29.29
CA THR A 3 -27.19 -4.77 29.66
C THR A 3 -27.89 -3.74 30.54
N ASN A 4 -27.36 -2.51 30.64
CA ASN A 4 -28.02 -1.46 31.44
C ASN A 4 -27.74 -0.05 30.90
N ARG A 5 -27.91 0.15 29.59
CA ARG A 5 -27.86 1.51 29.01
C ARG A 5 -29.13 2.25 29.36
N ASN A 6 -28.98 3.45 29.94
CA ASN A 6 -30.10 4.29 30.34
C ASN A 6 -30.95 4.65 29.11
N MET A 7 -32.28 4.73 29.26
CA MET A 7 -33.22 5.15 28.20
C MET A 7 -32.73 6.42 27.49
N GLU A 8 -32.24 7.39 28.27
CA GLU A 8 -31.76 8.67 27.77
C GLU A 8 -30.51 8.53 26.88
N GLU A 9 -29.54 7.70 27.27
CA GLU A 9 -28.31 7.45 26.51
C GLU A 9 -28.63 6.87 25.12
N ARG A 10 -29.57 5.92 25.07
CA ARG A 10 -30.02 5.31 23.81
C ARG A 10 -30.74 6.31 22.90
N LEU A 11 -31.52 7.22 23.48
CA LEU A 11 -32.18 8.29 22.72
C LEU A 11 -31.17 9.31 22.19
N TRP A 12 -30.12 9.65 22.95
CA TRP A 12 -29.03 10.52 22.47
C TRP A 12 -28.27 9.89 21.30
N GLU A 13 -27.86 8.63 21.39
CA GLU A 13 -27.21 7.93 20.28
C GLU A 13 -28.08 7.84 19.02
N TYR A 14 -29.41 7.79 19.21
CA TYR A 14 -30.37 7.87 18.12
C TYR A 14 -30.42 9.25 17.48
N ILE A 15 -30.49 10.33 18.28
CA ILE A 15 -30.49 11.72 17.82
C ILE A 15 -29.17 12.07 17.09
N ASP A 16 -28.03 11.62 17.61
CA ASP A 16 -26.70 11.85 17.02
C ASP A 16 -26.40 10.96 15.80
N GLY A 17 -27.27 9.99 15.51
CA GLY A 17 -27.13 9.06 14.39
C GLY A 17 -26.07 7.97 14.58
N LEU A 18 -25.50 7.84 15.77
CA LEU A 18 -24.48 6.86 16.17
C LEU A 18 -25.03 5.46 16.47
N SER A 19 -26.35 5.33 16.60
CA SER A 19 -27.03 4.06 16.84
C SER A 19 -26.95 3.08 15.66
N SER A 20 -26.89 1.79 15.98
CA SER A 20 -26.91 0.71 14.99
C SER A 20 -28.26 0.60 14.26
N ALA A 21 -28.29 -0.01 13.07
CA ALA A 21 -29.52 -0.12 12.27
C ALA A 21 -30.63 -0.91 13.00
N GLU A 22 -30.26 -1.92 13.79
CA GLU A 22 -31.19 -2.70 14.60
C GLU A 22 -31.76 -1.88 15.76
N GLU A 23 -30.93 -1.07 16.43
CA GLU A 23 -31.36 -0.21 17.52
C GLU A 23 -32.29 0.91 17.06
N LYS A 24 -32.08 1.46 15.85
CA LYS A 24 -32.98 2.47 15.26
C LYS A 24 -34.40 1.94 15.13
N ILE A 25 -34.56 0.74 14.58
CA ILE A 25 -35.87 0.10 14.43
C ILE A 25 -36.50 -0.16 15.81
N LEU A 26 -35.73 -0.62 16.78
CA LEU A 26 -36.23 -0.84 18.15
C LEU A 26 -36.70 0.47 18.79
N ILE A 27 -35.93 1.56 18.65
CA ILE A 27 -36.27 2.87 19.21
C ILE A 27 -37.50 3.45 18.51
N GLU A 28 -37.62 3.35 17.18
CA GLU A 28 -38.82 3.77 16.45
C GLU A 28 -40.09 3.05 16.92
N ASN A 29 -40.01 1.74 17.12
CA ASN A 29 -41.12 0.96 17.68
C ASN A 29 -41.44 1.40 19.12
N LEU A 30 -40.42 1.69 19.94
CA LEU A 30 -40.61 2.16 21.32
C LEU A 30 -41.21 3.56 21.37
N LEU A 31 -40.84 4.47 20.46
CA LEU A 31 -41.42 5.80 20.34
C LEU A 31 -42.91 5.75 19.94
N GLN A 32 -43.31 4.78 19.12
CA GLN A 32 -44.72 4.60 18.74
C GLN A 32 -45.56 3.90 19.83
N THR A 33 -44.95 2.99 20.59
CA THR A 33 -45.66 2.11 21.53
C THR A 33 -45.67 2.66 22.96
N GLN A 34 -44.66 3.42 23.35
CA GLN A 34 -44.47 3.87 24.73
C GLN A 34 -44.41 5.40 24.83
N GLN A 35 -45.44 5.97 25.47
CA GLN A 35 -45.56 7.43 25.65
C GLN A 35 -44.41 8.04 26.48
N GLU A 36 -43.80 7.28 27.38
CA GLU A 36 -42.65 7.74 28.19
C GLU A 36 -41.42 8.03 27.32
N TRP A 37 -41.16 7.19 26.32
CA TRP A 37 -40.07 7.35 25.36
C TRP A 37 -40.30 8.55 24.45
N GLU A 38 -41.53 8.74 23.96
CA GLU A 38 -41.90 9.88 23.13
C GLU A 38 -41.70 11.22 23.88
N LYS A 39 -42.15 11.29 25.14
CA LYS A 39 -41.97 12.49 25.97
C LYS A 39 -40.50 12.82 26.18
N LYS A 40 -39.69 11.82 26.54
CA LYS A 40 -38.24 11.99 26.74
C LYS A 40 -37.53 12.37 25.46
N TYR A 41 -37.89 11.78 24.33
CA TYR A 41 -37.34 12.14 23.03
C TYR A 41 -37.61 13.60 22.67
N ASN A 42 -38.83 14.09 22.86
CA ASN A 42 -39.18 15.48 22.60
C ASN A 42 -38.44 16.46 23.53
N GLU A 43 -38.27 16.11 24.81
CA GLU A 43 -37.47 16.89 25.77
C GLU A 43 -36.01 17.02 25.30
N LEU A 44 -35.38 15.90 24.89
CA LEU A 44 -34.01 15.91 24.38
C LEU A 44 -33.86 16.69 23.07
N LEU A 45 -34.86 16.61 22.19
CA LEU A 45 -34.89 17.32 20.92
C LEU A 45 -35.00 18.84 21.16
N GLU A 46 -35.81 19.27 22.13
CA GLU A 46 -35.90 20.67 22.55
C GLU A 46 -34.54 21.17 23.08
N VAL A 47 -33.88 20.40 23.95
CA VAL A 47 -32.53 20.71 24.45
C VAL A 47 -31.52 20.82 23.31
N ASN A 48 -31.51 19.88 22.37
CA ASN A 48 -30.61 19.92 21.22
C ASN A 48 -30.85 21.15 20.33
N SER A 49 -32.13 21.52 20.13
CA SER A 49 -32.51 22.74 19.41
C SER A 49 -32.03 24.01 20.13
N LEU A 50 -32.15 24.06 21.45
CA LEU A 50 -31.64 25.17 22.27
C LEU A 50 -30.12 25.28 22.20
N LEU A 51 -29.40 24.16 22.21
CA LEU A 51 -27.95 24.12 22.05
C LEU A 51 -27.51 24.56 20.64
N THR A 52 -28.24 24.15 19.61
CA THR A 52 -27.94 24.49 18.21
C THR A 52 -28.26 25.94 17.89
N SER A 53 -29.27 26.52 18.54
CA SER A 53 -29.67 27.92 18.39
C SER A 53 -28.86 28.89 19.25
N ALA A 54 -28.04 28.38 20.18
CA ALA A 54 -27.07 29.19 20.89
C ALA A 54 -26.06 29.77 19.89
N GLU A 55 -25.78 31.07 20.01
CA GLU A 55 -24.80 31.74 19.15
C GLU A 55 -23.44 31.05 19.30
N LEU A 56 -22.91 30.56 18.18
CA LEU A 56 -21.59 29.96 18.12
C LEU A 56 -20.55 31.07 18.29
N ASP A 57 -20.11 31.27 19.53
CA ASP A 57 -19.02 32.19 19.81
C ASP A 57 -17.73 31.62 19.21
N ALA A 58 -17.02 32.45 18.44
CA ALA A 58 -15.81 32.00 17.76
C ALA A 58 -14.76 31.65 18.83
N PRO A 59 -14.06 30.51 18.71
CA PRO A 59 -13.01 30.18 19.66
C PRO A 59 -11.94 31.27 19.64
N SER A 60 -11.29 31.50 20.78
CA SER A 60 -10.23 32.51 20.86
C SER A 60 -9.16 32.26 19.79
N MET A 61 -8.61 33.34 19.23
CA MET A 61 -7.52 33.26 18.23
C MET A 61 -6.33 32.41 18.70
N ARG A 62 -6.06 32.39 20.03
CA ARG A 62 -5.01 31.55 20.62
C ARG A 62 -5.37 30.06 20.62
N PHE A 63 -6.62 29.70 20.86
CA PHE A 63 -7.06 28.30 20.83
C PHE A 63 -6.88 27.70 19.43
N THR A 64 -7.40 28.37 18.41
CA THR A 64 -7.26 27.92 17.01
C THR A 64 -5.79 27.80 16.62
N LYS A 65 -4.96 28.76 17.01
CA LYS A 65 -3.51 28.71 16.79
C LYS A 65 -2.88 27.50 17.48
N ASN A 66 -3.15 27.28 18.77
CA ASN A 66 -2.58 26.18 19.55
C ASN A 66 -2.99 24.81 18.98
N VAL A 67 -4.26 24.66 18.58
CA VAL A 67 -4.76 23.42 17.97
C VAL A 67 -4.10 23.17 16.62
N MET A 68 -4.04 24.18 15.75
CA MET A 68 -3.39 24.04 14.44
C MET A 68 -1.88 23.77 14.57
N GLU A 69 -1.23 24.36 15.56
CA GLU A 69 0.19 24.13 15.84
C GLU A 69 0.42 22.69 16.34
N GLU A 70 -0.44 22.17 17.22
CA GLU A 70 -0.33 20.79 17.71
C GLU A 70 -0.66 19.76 16.63
N ILE A 71 -1.67 20.03 15.81
CA ILE A 71 -2.01 19.25 14.62
C ILE A 71 -0.85 19.25 13.63
N ALA A 72 -0.21 20.40 13.38
CA ALA A 72 0.95 20.51 12.50
C ALA A 72 2.17 19.73 13.02
N LYS A 73 2.32 19.57 14.34
CA LYS A 73 3.34 18.69 14.93
C LYS A 73 3.03 17.21 14.69
N GLN A 74 1.76 16.83 14.68
CA GLN A 74 1.33 15.42 14.59
C GLN A 74 1.11 14.94 13.13
N HIS A 75 0.88 15.83 12.18
CA HIS A 75 0.79 15.54 10.74
C HIS A 75 1.26 16.80 9.96
N ILE A 76 2.01 16.79 8.86
CA ILE A 76 2.08 15.90 7.71
C ILE A 76 3.57 15.89 7.34
N ALA A 77 4.30 14.81 7.64
CA ALA A 77 5.50 14.55 6.87
C ALA A 77 5.01 14.33 5.42
N PRO A 78 5.35 15.20 4.46
CA PRO A 78 4.91 15.01 3.08
C PRO A 78 5.34 13.61 2.66
N ALA A 79 4.39 12.83 2.14
CA ALA A 79 4.60 11.45 1.71
C ALA A 79 5.98 11.33 1.08
N THR A 80 6.86 10.62 1.78
CA THR A 80 8.30 10.49 1.53
C THR A 80 8.52 10.38 0.03
N LYS A 81 8.84 11.51 -0.63
CA LYS A 81 9.09 11.51 -2.06
C LYS A 81 10.36 10.70 -2.27
N SER A 82 10.16 9.47 -2.70
CA SER A 82 11.11 8.61 -3.39
C SER A 82 12.49 8.54 -2.70
N TYR A 83 12.61 7.65 -1.71
CA TYR A 83 13.89 7.20 -1.16
C TYR A 83 14.78 6.46 -2.19
N ILE A 84 14.32 6.37 -3.45
CA ILE A 84 15.01 5.68 -4.54
C ILE A 84 15.60 6.73 -5.47
N ASN A 85 16.93 6.82 -5.47
CA ASN A 85 17.70 7.66 -6.38
C ASN A 85 17.69 7.02 -7.79
N LYS A 86 17.21 7.76 -8.79
CA LYS A 86 17.14 7.29 -10.19
C LYS A 86 18.51 6.93 -10.77
N ASN A 87 19.59 7.50 -10.24
CA ASN A 87 20.96 7.17 -10.64
C ASN A 87 21.34 5.72 -10.27
N ILE A 88 20.76 5.17 -9.21
CA ILE A 88 20.98 3.76 -8.82
C ILE A 88 20.30 2.82 -9.82
N ILE A 89 19.07 3.12 -10.26
CA ILE A 89 18.38 2.36 -11.30
C ILE A 89 19.19 2.36 -12.59
N TRP A 90 19.71 3.52 -12.99
CA TRP A 90 20.49 3.66 -14.21
C TRP A 90 21.84 2.91 -14.12
N GLY A 91 22.51 2.98 -12.96
CA GLY A 91 23.73 2.21 -12.71
C GLY A 91 23.52 0.70 -12.80
N ILE A 92 22.44 0.17 -12.21
CA ILE A 92 22.08 -1.25 -12.31
C ILE A 92 21.76 -1.60 -13.77
N GLY A 93 20.99 -0.77 -14.47
CA GLY A 93 20.64 -0.99 -15.88
C GLY A 93 21.86 -1.09 -16.80
N ILE A 94 22.81 -0.16 -16.67
CA ILE A 94 24.06 -0.19 -17.45
C ILE A 94 24.88 -1.43 -17.15
N PHE A 95 24.98 -1.81 -15.87
CA PHE A 95 25.71 -2.99 -15.48
C PHE A 95 25.17 -4.24 -16.18
N PHE A 96 23.84 -4.46 -16.16
CA PHE A 96 23.21 -5.58 -16.86
C PHE A 96 23.37 -5.53 -18.39
N ILE A 97 23.30 -4.35 -19.01
CA ILE A 97 23.51 -4.21 -20.45
C ILE A 97 24.96 -4.55 -20.82
N SER A 98 25.93 -3.98 -20.10
CA SER A 98 27.35 -4.28 -20.30
C SER A 98 27.65 -5.76 -20.13
N LEU A 99 26.95 -6.41 -19.20
CA LEU A 99 27.05 -7.82 -18.90
C LEU A 99 26.56 -8.69 -20.06
N ILE A 100 25.38 -8.38 -20.62
CA ILE A 100 24.83 -9.06 -21.81
C ILE A 100 25.76 -8.86 -23.01
N VAL A 101 26.25 -7.64 -23.23
CA VAL A 101 27.18 -7.31 -24.32
C VAL A 101 28.47 -8.12 -24.20
N SER A 102 29.04 -8.21 -22.99
CA SER A 102 30.25 -8.99 -22.74
C SER A 102 30.04 -10.49 -23.01
N ALA A 103 28.89 -11.04 -22.63
CA ALA A 103 28.54 -12.43 -22.91
C ALA A 103 28.37 -12.70 -24.41
N LEU A 104 27.76 -11.77 -25.16
CA LEU A 104 27.62 -11.87 -26.62
C LEU A 104 28.99 -11.80 -27.31
N ILE A 105 29.87 -10.89 -26.90
CA ILE A 105 31.23 -10.78 -27.45
C ILE A 105 32.01 -12.07 -27.20
N TYR A 106 31.96 -12.61 -25.98
CA TYR A 106 32.61 -13.87 -25.65
C TYR A 106 32.02 -15.05 -26.45
N GLY A 107 30.69 -15.10 -26.59
CA GLY A 107 30.01 -16.13 -27.38
C GLY A 107 30.37 -16.09 -28.86
N PHE A 108 30.42 -14.89 -29.46
CA PHE A 108 30.86 -14.74 -30.86
C PHE A 108 32.36 -14.96 -31.03
N SER A 109 33.20 -14.62 -30.04
CA SER A 109 34.64 -14.88 -30.10
C SER A 109 34.99 -16.37 -30.08
N GLN A 110 34.11 -17.23 -29.55
CA GLN A 110 34.26 -18.69 -29.55
C GLN A 110 33.67 -19.35 -30.81
N MET A 111 33.10 -18.57 -31.74
CA MET A 111 32.49 -19.08 -32.96
C MET A 111 33.55 -19.18 -34.06
N ASP A 112 33.98 -20.41 -34.40
CA ASP A 112 34.88 -20.67 -35.52
C ASP A 112 34.18 -20.33 -36.85
N TRP A 113 34.47 -19.14 -37.40
CA TRP A 113 33.86 -18.67 -38.65
C TRP A 113 34.42 -19.36 -39.91
N SER A 114 35.34 -20.32 -39.77
CA SER A 114 36.10 -20.89 -40.90
C SER A 114 35.59 -22.22 -41.46
N SER A 115 34.34 -22.65 -41.21
CA SER A 115 33.82 -23.91 -41.77
C SER A 115 32.82 -23.67 -42.92
N GLY A 116 33.34 -23.60 -44.13
CA GLY A 116 32.56 -23.86 -45.34
C GLY A 116 32.19 -25.35 -45.39
N GLY A 117 30.98 -25.70 -44.96
CA GLY A 117 30.50 -27.09 -45.04
C GLY A 117 29.13 -27.29 -44.39
N SER A 118 28.13 -27.53 -45.25
CA SER A 118 26.76 -28.03 -44.98
C SER A 118 26.12 -27.74 -43.61
N ASN A 119 25.18 -26.79 -43.65
CA ASN A 119 24.08 -26.52 -42.72
C ASN A 119 23.56 -27.72 -41.91
N THR A 120 23.82 -27.71 -40.61
CA THR A 120 22.83 -28.00 -39.54
C THR A 120 23.20 -27.17 -38.31
N ILE A 121 22.39 -26.15 -38.00
CA ILE A 121 22.52 -25.33 -36.78
C ILE A 121 22.47 -26.22 -35.51
N ALA A 122 21.84 -27.39 -35.61
CA ALA A 122 21.75 -28.40 -34.55
C ALA A 122 23.09 -29.03 -34.15
N ASP A 123 24.01 -29.31 -35.09
CA ASP A 123 25.29 -29.97 -34.78
C ASP A 123 26.30 -29.01 -34.13
N ASN A 124 26.21 -27.73 -34.47
CA ASN A 124 27.02 -26.69 -33.82
C ASN A 124 26.53 -26.33 -32.42
N LEU A 125 25.23 -26.52 -32.11
CA LEU A 125 24.69 -26.35 -30.76
C LEU A 125 25.13 -27.47 -29.79
N GLN A 126 25.29 -28.71 -30.28
CA GLN A 126 25.82 -29.83 -29.47
C GLN A 126 27.31 -29.70 -29.17
N LYS A 127 28.07 -28.95 -29.98
CA LYS A 127 29.48 -28.63 -29.73
C LYS A 127 29.70 -27.46 -28.79
N VAL A 128 28.65 -26.76 -28.35
CA VAL A 128 28.78 -25.74 -27.31
C VAL A 128 29.09 -26.46 -26.00
N ASP A 129 30.37 -26.44 -25.64
CA ASP A 129 30.94 -27.15 -24.50
C ASP A 129 30.56 -26.41 -23.21
N PHE A 130 29.28 -26.52 -22.82
CA PHE A 130 28.71 -25.88 -21.61
C PHE A 130 29.50 -26.25 -20.35
N SER A 131 30.14 -27.41 -20.34
CA SER A 131 31.04 -27.86 -19.28
C SER A 131 32.14 -26.83 -18.98
N LYS A 132 32.75 -26.19 -20.00
CA LYS A 132 33.79 -25.16 -19.80
C LYS A 132 33.23 -23.84 -19.26
N ILE A 133 31.98 -23.52 -19.59
CA ILE A 133 31.27 -22.33 -19.12
C ILE A 133 30.87 -22.50 -17.65
N PHE A 134 30.40 -23.69 -17.26
CA PHE A 134 29.97 -23.97 -15.87
C PHE A 134 31.11 -24.37 -14.92
N ASN A 135 32.22 -24.92 -15.42
CA ASN A 135 33.40 -25.28 -14.61
C ASN A 135 34.25 -24.05 -14.24
N ASN A 136 34.14 -22.95 -14.99
CA ASN A 136 34.83 -21.71 -14.63
C ASN A 136 34.21 -21.09 -13.37
N THR A 137 34.95 -21.12 -12.26
CA THR A 137 34.53 -20.57 -10.96
C THR A 137 34.03 -19.13 -11.05
N TRP A 138 34.60 -18.31 -11.94
CA TRP A 138 34.18 -16.92 -12.15
C TRP A 138 32.81 -16.82 -12.81
N VAL A 139 32.54 -17.66 -13.81
CA VAL A 139 31.27 -17.69 -14.52
C VAL A 139 30.17 -18.27 -13.62
N ASN A 140 30.48 -19.30 -12.83
CA ASN A 140 29.54 -19.85 -11.85
C ASN A 140 29.20 -18.84 -10.74
N ALA A 141 30.21 -18.18 -10.15
CA ALA A 141 29.99 -17.12 -9.16
C ALA A 141 29.11 -16.00 -9.72
N PHE A 142 29.32 -15.65 -10.99
CA PHE A 142 28.53 -14.64 -11.69
C PHE A 142 27.08 -15.08 -11.92
N PHE A 143 26.83 -16.34 -12.29
CA PHE A 143 25.46 -16.87 -12.38
C PHE A 143 24.75 -16.86 -11.04
N VAL A 144 25.43 -17.24 -9.95
CA VAL A 144 24.87 -17.20 -8.59
C VAL A 144 24.47 -15.78 -8.19
N VAL A 145 25.33 -14.79 -8.44
CA VAL A 145 25.01 -13.38 -8.17
C VAL A 145 23.81 -12.89 -9.00
N ASN A 146 23.75 -13.24 -10.28
CA ASN A 146 22.63 -12.86 -11.16
C ASN A 146 21.32 -13.53 -10.74
N ILE A 147 21.34 -14.79 -10.31
CA ILE A 147 20.16 -15.50 -9.80
C ILE A 147 19.65 -14.85 -8.52
N ILE A 148 20.55 -14.52 -7.58
CA ILE A 148 20.19 -13.84 -6.32
C ILE A 148 19.59 -12.46 -6.60
N LEU A 149 20.19 -11.68 -7.50
CA LEU A 149 19.66 -10.37 -7.91
C LEU A 149 18.31 -10.50 -8.62
N GLY A 150 18.15 -11.50 -9.49
CA GLY A 150 16.89 -11.79 -10.18
C GLY A 150 15.77 -12.13 -9.20
N LEU A 151 16.05 -12.97 -8.20
CA LEU A 151 15.10 -13.30 -7.12
C LEU A 151 14.76 -12.08 -6.27
N PHE A 152 15.75 -11.26 -5.92
CA PHE A 152 15.54 -10.03 -5.15
C PHE A 152 14.67 -9.02 -5.93
N LEU A 153 14.91 -8.86 -7.23
CA LEU A 153 14.09 -8.01 -8.09
C LEU A 153 12.66 -8.56 -8.28
N LEU A 154 12.52 -9.87 -8.40
CA LEU A 154 11.21 -10.53 -8.49
C LEU A 154 10.42 -10.32 -7.20
N ASP A 155 11.06 -10.47 -6.05
CA ASP A 155 10.44 -10.23 -4.75
C ASP A 155 10.10 -8.75 -4.54
N ALA A 156 10.99 -7.83 -4.94
CA ALA A 156 10.72 -6.39 -4.95
C ALA A 156 9.54 -6.03 -5.88
N TYR A 157 9.42 -6.67 -7.04
CA TYR A 157 8.33 -6.48 -7.98
C TYR A 157 6.99 -6.98 -7.42
N LEU A 158 6.97 -8.20 -6.87
CA LEU A 158 5.78 -8.81 -6.28
C LEU A 158 5.32 -8.05 -5.01
N SER A 159 6.25 -7.65 -4.14
CA SER A 159 5.94 -6.89 -2.92
C SER A 159 5.39 -5.50 -3.22
N ASN A 160 5.89 -4.82 -4.26
CA ASN A 160 5.34 -3.55 -4.71
C ASN A 160 3.94 -3.71 -5.33
N LYS A 161 3.64 -4.83 -5.99
CA LYS A 161 2.29 -5.14 -6.49
C LYS A 161 1.30 -5.37 -5.35
N LYS A 162 1.70 -6.12 -4.30
CA LYS A 162 0.87 -6.36 -3.10
C LYS A 162 0.51 -5.07 -2.35
N LYS A 163 1.40 -4.07 -2.31
CA LYS A 163 1.14 -2.76 -1.69
C LYS A 163 0.14 -1.90 -2.46
N LYS A 164 -0.01 -2.08 -3.78
CA LYS A 164 -1.03 -1.38 -4.58
C LYS A 164 -2.42 -1.95 -4.32
N PHE A 165 -2.56 -3.28 -4.28
CA PHE A 165 -3.84 -3.92 -4.01
C PHE A 165 -4.42 -3.62 -2.61
N ARG A 166 -3.58 -3.40 -1.59
CA ARG A 166 -4.04 -2.98 -0.23
C ARG A 166 -4.42 -1.50 -0.10
N LYS A 167 -4.17 -0.68 -1.13
CA LYS A 167 -4.59 0.74 -1.15
C LYS A 167 -5.86 0.99 -1.96
N GLU A 168 -6.29 -0.02 -2.72
CA GLU A 168 -7.47 0.03 -3.60
C GLU A 168 -8.64 -0.80 -3.04
N ALA A 169 -8.47 -1.42 -1.87
CA ALA A 169 -9.51 -2.10 -1.08
C ALA A 169 -9.66 -1.38 0.26
#